data_AF-A0A930U7R0-F1
#
_entry.id   AF-A0A930U7R0-F1
#
_cell.length_a   1.000
_cell.length_b   1.000
_cell.length_c   1.000
_cell.angle_alpha   90.00
_cell.angle_beta   90.00
_cell.angle_gamma   90.00
#
_symmetry.space_group_name_H-M   'P 1'
#
loop_
_entity.id
_entity.type
_entity.pdbx_description
1 polymer ?
#
loop_
_entity_poly.entity_id
_entity_poly.type
_entity_poly.pdbx_seq_one_letter_code
_entity_poly.pdbx_strand_id
1 'polypeptide(L)'
;MSKAQPIDLHTPYPCPICRRAGQLEPITLTDALGCQRCQHIFVVNEQGYVLEQLATLYPYKRAWIWTGRQWQRLTHPWGRPASPLSLIWEWPFQFTLIFLVSLLLLIWLILGLLRP
;
A
#
# COMPACT_ATOMS: atom_id res chain seq x y z
N MET A 1 -29.02 -1.86 -2.20
CA MET A 1 -27.65 -2.35 -1.97
C MET A 1 -27.43 -3.62 -2.77
N SER A 2 -26.51 -3.61 -3.73
CA SER A 2 -26.03 -4.83 -4.39
C SER A 2 -25.30 -5.70 -3.36
N LYS A 3 -25.72 -6.95 -3.20
CA LYS A 3 -25.08 -7.89 -2.26
C LYS A 3 -23.73 -8.31 -2.82
N ALA A 4 -22.65 -8.11 -2.06
CA ALA A 4 -21.33 -8.61 -2.44
C ALA A 4 -21.37 -10.14 -2.47
N GLN A 5 -20.78 -10.72 -3.51
CA GLN A 5 -20.63 -12.17 -3.67
C GLN A 5 -19.17 -12.57 -3.45
N PRO A 6 -18.92 -13.78 -2.93
CA PRO A 6 -17.56 -14.30 -2.80
C PRO A 6 -16.94 -14.44 -4.19
N ILE A 7 -15.66 -14.13 -4.28
CA ILE A 7 -14.85 -14.23 -5.49
C ILE A 7 -14.20 -15.61 -5.48
N ASP A 8 -14.53 -16.42 -6.48
CA ASP A 8 -13.92 -17.73 -6.69
C ASP A 8 -12.72 -17.62 -7.65
N LEU A 9 -11.53 -18.00 -7.18
CA LEU A 9 -10.30 -17.95 -7.97
C LEU A 9 -10.35 -18.83 -9.23
N HIS A 10 -11.19 -19.86 -9.26
CA HIS A 10 -11.34 -20.75 -10.40
C HIS A 10 -12.38 -20.27 -11.42
N THR A 11 -13.17 -19.26 -11.07
CA THR A 11 -14.21 -18.73 -11.95
C THR A 11 -13.63 -17.66 -12.89
N PRO A 12 -13.88 -17.75 -14.22
CA PRO A 12 -13.42 -16.74 -15.16
C PRO A 12 -14.22 -15.44 -14.98
N TYR A 13 -13.62 -14.45 -14.33
CA TYR A 13 -14.21 -13.12 -14.17
C TYR A 13 -13.69 -12.13 -15.22
N PRO A 14 -14.52 -11.18 -15.69
CA PRO A 14 -14.05 -10.11 -16.56
C PRO A 14 -13.06 -9.21 -15.82
N CYS A 15 -12.06 -8.67 -16.49
CA CYS A 15 -11.11 -7.76 -15.84
C CYS A 15 -11.81 -6.44 -15.43
N PRO A 16 -11.64 -5.89 -14.21
CA PRO A 16 -12.26 -4.61 -13.83
C PRO A 16 -11.72 -3.40 -14.60
N ILE A 17 -10.52 -3.50 -15.19
CA ILE A 17 -9.87 -2.45 -15.98
C ILE A 17 -10.27 -2.54 -17.46
N CYS A 18 -10.11 -3.72 -18.07
CA CYS A 18 -10.39 -3.94 -19.50
C CYS A 18 -11.83 -4.39 -19.78
N ARG A 19 -12.63 -4.63 -18.74
CA ARG A 19 -14.00 -5.15 -18.80
C ARG A 19 -14.07 -6.41 -19.67
N ARG A 20 -14.76 -6.33 -20.81
CA ARG A 20 -15.00 -7.46 -21.72
C ARG A 20 -13.78 -7.85 -22.55
N ALA A 21 -12.75 -7.01 -22.63
CA ALA A 21 -11.60 -7.27 -23.46
C ALA A 21 -10.58 -8.23 -22.82
N GLY A 22 -10.65 -8.44 -21.50
CA GLY A 22 -9.73 -9.32 -20.78
C GLY A 22 -10.44 -10.08 -19.67
N GLN A 23 -9.87 -11.22 -19.29
CA GLN A 23 -10.35 -12.07 -18.21
C GLN A 23 -9.28 -12.17 -17.13
N LEU A 24 -9.72 -12.40 -15.89
CA LEU A 24 -8.86 -12.67 -14.76
C LEU A 24 -8.53 -14.16 -14.74
N GLU A 25 -7.25 -14.47 -14.61
CA GLU A 25 -6.72 -15.82 -14.49
C GLU A 25 -5.98 -15.98 -13.15
N PRO A 26 -6.14 -17.12 -12.47
CA PRO A 26 -5.45 -17.38 -11.22
C PRO A 26 -3.94 -17.49 -11.44
N ILE A 27 -3.18 -16.84 -10.57
CA ILE A 27 -1.74 -17.04 -10.45
C ILE A 27 -1.52 -18.21 -9.51
N THR A 28 -0.94 -19.29 -10.04
CA THR A 28 -0.70 -20.53 -9.29
C THR A 28 -0.01 -20.26 -7.95
N LEU A 29 -0.47 -20.94 -6.89
CA LEU A 29 0.08 -20.85 -5.53
C LEU A 29 -0.11 -19.50 -4.84
N THR A 30 -1.03 -18.66 -5.30
CA THR A 30 -1.37 -17.38 -4.66
C THR A 30 -2.86 -17.10 -4.75
N ASP A 31 -3.38 -16.29 -3.82
CA ASP A 31 -4.75 -15.75 -3.89
C ASP A 31 -4.84 -14.54 -4.83
N ALA A 32 -4.02 -14.56 -5.89
CA ALA A 32 -3.88 -13.47 -6.84
C ALA A 32 -4.41 -13.86 -8.22
N LEU A 33 -4.98 -12.87 -8.90
CA LEU A 33 -5.59 -12.96 -10.21
C LEU A 33 -4.87 -11.98 -11.15
N GLY A 34 -4.36 -12.46 -12.28
CA GLY A 34 -3.73 -11.66 -13.32
C GLY A 34 -4.63 -11.50 -14.54
N CYS A 35 -4.56 -10.36 -15.23
CA CYS A 35 -5.18 -10.21 -16.55
C CYS A 35 -4.11 -10.27 -17.64
N GLN A 36 -4.19 -11.21 -18.57
CA GLN A 36 -3.21 -11.34 -19.67
C GLN A 36 -3.15 -10.10 -20.58
N ARG A 37 -4.22 -9.30 -20.65
CA ARG A 37 -4.32 -8.19 -21.59
C ARG A 37 -3.77 -6.86 -21.06
N CYS A 38 -4.02 -6.55 -19.79
CA CYS A 38 -3.49 -5.33 -19.15
C CYS A 38 -2.36 -5.59 -18.16
N GLN A 39 -2.01 -6.86 -17.92
CA GLN A 39 -0.90 -7.27 -17.05
C GLN A 39 -0.99 -6.72 -15.61
N HIS A 40 -2.19 -6.33 -15.18
CA HIS A 40 -2.42 -5.96 -13.80
C HIS A 40 -2.67 -7.20 -12.95
N ILE A 41 -2.06 -7.21 -11.78
CA ILE A 41 -2.24 -8.23 -10.75
C ILE A 41 -3.23 -7.70 -9.72
N PHE A 42 -4.17 -8.54 -9.37
CA PHE A 42 -5.17 -8.31 -8.35
C PHE A 42 -5.02 -9.38 -7.28
N VAL A 43 -5.32 -9.05 -6.03
CA VAL A 43 -5.29 -9.98 -4.91
C VAL A 43 -6.68 -10.00 -4.29
N VAL A 44 -7.17 -11.20 -3.99
CA VAL A 44 -8.40 -11.35 -3.23
C VAL A 44 -8.05 -11.16 -1.76
N ASN A 45 -8.75 -10.26 -1.07
CA ASN A 45 -8.59 -10.07 0.38
C ASN A 45 -8.89 -11.38 1.13
N GLU A 46 -8.37 -11.55 2.34
CA GLU A 46 -8.56 -12.72 3.22
C GLU A 46 -10.03 -13.12 3.41
N GLN A 47 -10.94 -12.14 3.33
CA GLN A 47 -12.38 -12.37 3.46
C GLN A 47 -13.00 -13.02 2.20
N GLY A 48 -12.33 -13.00 1.05
CA GLY A 48 -12.82 -13.58 -0.20
C GLY A 48 -13.81 -12.72 -0.99
N TYR A 49 -14.14 -11.50 -0.56
CA TYR A 49 -15.18 -10.66 -1.19
C TYR A 49 -14.64 -9.46 -1.96
N VAL A 50 -13.40 -9.08 -1.70
CA VAL A 50 -12.80 -7.83 -2.22
C VAL A 50 -11.62 -8.19 -3.10
N LEU A 51 -11.62 -7.65 -4.31
CA LEU A 51 -10.52 -7.69 -5.24
C LEU A 51 -9.71 -6.40 -5.12
N GLU A 52 -8.46 -6.49 -4.67
CA GLU A 52 -7.55 -5.36 -4.53
C GLU A 52 -6.52 -5.34 -5.66
N GLN A 53 -6.20 -4.17 -6.20
CA GLN A 53 -5.10 -4.03 -7.15
C GLN A 53 -3.77 -4.05 -6.41
N LEU A 54 -2.85 -4.92 -6.83
CA LEU A 54 -1.46 -4.87 -6.39
C LEU A 54 -0.79 -3.66 -7.06
N ALA A 55 -0.73 -2.53 -6.36
CA ALA A 55 -0.06 -1.32 -6.82
C ALA A 55 1.27 -1.15 -6.08
N THR A 56 2.32 -0.81 -6.82
CA THR A 56 3.66 -0.50 -6.26
C THR A 56 3.68 0.82 -5.49
N LEU A 57 2.74 1.73 -5.78
CA LEU A 57 2.65 3.05 -5.18
C LEU A 57 1.49 3.12 -4.16
N TYR A 58 1.84 3.09 -2.88
CA TYR A 58 0.96 3.56 -1.81
C TYR A 58 0.80 5.09 -1.96
N PRO A 59 -0.39 5.71 -1.82
CA PRO A 59 -1.61 5.25 -1.16
C PRO A 59 -2.79 4.89 -2.10
N TYR A 60 -2.57 4.73 -3.41
CA TYR A 60 -3.67 4.63 -4.39
C TYR A 60 -4.07 3.19 -4.75
N LYS A 61 -4.22 2.32 -3.75
CA LYS A 61 -4.76 0.97 -3.97
C LYS A 61 -6.23 1.07 -4.38
N ARG A 62 -6.58 0.46 -5.51
CA ARG A 62 -7.97 0.36 -5.98
C ARG A 62 -8.56 -0.96 -5.56
N ALA A 63 -9.82 -0.95 -5.13
CA ALA A 63 -10.53 -2.15 -4.70
C ALA A 63 -11.90 -2.26 -5.41
N TRP A 64 -12.36 -3.49 -5.61
CA TRP A 64 -13.66 -3.79 -6.21
C TRP A 64 -14.33 -4.96 -5.49
N ILE A 65 -15.67 -4.96 -5.52
CA ILE A 65 -16.49 -6.11 -5.10
C ILE A 65 -17.22 -6.68 -6.31
N TRP A 66 -17.40 -7.99 -6.32
CA TRP A 66 -18.23 -8.65 -7.31
C TRP A 66 -19.69 -8.66 -6.85
N THR A 67 -20.59 -8.21 -7.73
CA THR A 67 -22.04 -8.15 -7.44
C THR A 67 -22.83 -9.28 -8.11
N GLY A 68 -22.16 -10.22 -8.76
CA GLY A 68 -22.76 -11.29 -9.58
C GLY A 68 -22.89 -10.98 -11.06
N ARG A 69 -22.90 -9.69 -11.43
CA ARG A 69 -22.98 -9.25 -12.83
C ARG A 69 -21.84 -8.31 -13.23
N GLN A 70 -21.37 -7.50 -12.30
CA GLN A 70 -20.39 -6.47 -12.58
C GLN A 70 -19.52 -6.18 -11.35
N TRP A 71 -18.34 -5.63 -11.63
CA TRP A 71 -17.47 -5.06 -10.62
C TRP A 71 -18.01 -3.72 -10.15
N GLN A 72 -18.18 -3.58 -8.85
CA GLN A 72 -18.47 -2.30 -8.21
C GLN A 72 -17.20 -1.82 -7.53
N ARG A 73 -16.74 -0.62 -7.92
CA ARG A 73 -15.55 -0.01 -7.32
C ARG A 73 -15.86 0.31 -5.86
N LEU A 74 -15.02 -0.19 -4.96
CA LEU A 74 -14.98 0.29 -3.58
C LEU A 74 -14.15 1.57 -3.58
N THR A 75 -14.80 2.67 -3.22
CA THR A 75 -14.09 3.86 -2.78
C THR A 75 -13.52 3.53 -1.41
N HIS A 76 -12.23 3.16 -1.33
CA HIS A 76 -11.58 3.04 -0.02
C HIS A 76 -11.63 4.45 0.61
N PRO A 77 -12.34 4.67 1.73
CA PRO A 77 -12.27 5.94 2.44
C PRO A 77 -10.91 6.08 3.17
N TRP A 78 -10.07 5.04 3.10
CA TRP A 78 -8.90 4.83 3.92
C TRP A 78 -7.70 4.49 3.05
N GLY A 79 -7.39 5.35 2.09
CA GLY A 79 -6.01 5.80 1.97
C GLY A 79 -5.89 6.99 2.91
N ARG A 80 -5.87 6.76 4.24
CA ARG A 80 -5.34 7.80 5.12
C ARG A 80 -3.92 7.99 4.63
N PRO A 81 -3.51 9.15 4.07
CA PRO A 81 -2.10 9.45 4.10
C PRO A 81 -1.68 9.22 5.54
N ALA A 82 -0.55 8.54 5.79
CA ALA A 82 0.13 8.76 7.05
C ALA A 82 0.11 10.28 7.22
N SER A 83 -0.64 10.76 8.22
CA SER A 83 -0.89 12.18 8.35
C SER A 83 0.49 12.83 8.31
N PRO A 84 0.70 13.94 7.56
CA PRO A 84 2.00 14.62 7.58
C PRO A 84 2.44 14.97 9.02
N LEU A 85 1.49 14.97 9.97
CA LEU A 85 1.69 15.05 11.41
C LEU A 85 2.54 13.90 12.01
N SER A 86 2.54 12.71 11.43
CA SER A 86 3.39 11.60 11.89
C SER A 86 4.88 11.81 11.62
N LEU A 87 5.24 12.75 10.76
CA LEU A 87 6.64 13.19 10.59
C LEU A 87 7.01 14.31 11.56
N ILE A 88 6.06 14.98 12.22
CA ILE A 88 6.34 16.17 13.04
C ILE A 88 6.96 15.80 14.41
N TRP A 89 6.69 14.59 14.92
CA TRP A 89 7.15 14.16 16.25
C TRP A 89 8.52 13.44 16.25
N GLU A 90 9.04 13.06 15.08
CA GLU A 90 10.32 12.36 14.93
C GLU A 90 11.53 13.32 14.81
N TRP A 91 11.30 14.51 14.27
CA TRP A 91 12.35 15.51 14.06
C TRP A 91 12.96 16.04 15.38
N PRO A 92 12.18 16.47 16.40
CA PRO A 92 12.78 17.07 17.60
C PRO A 92 13.71 16.11 18.35
N PHE A 93 13.49 14.80 18.26
CA PHE A 93 14.35 13.81 18.91
C PHE A 93 15.70 13.65 18.20
N GLN A 94 15.69 13.66 16.87
CA GLN A 94 16.91 13.57 16.08
C GLN A 94 17.75 14.86 16.14
N PHE A 95 17.12 16.03 16.12
CA PHE A 95 17.84 17.31 16.23
C PHE A 95 18.45 17.54 17.61
N THR A 96 17.77 17.11 18.68
CA THR A 96 18.31 17.21 20.05
C THR A 96 19.53 16.31 20.26
N LEU A 97 19.51 15.08 19.75
CA LEU A 97 20.66 14.16 19.81
C LEU A 97 21.88 14.73 19.05
N ILE A 98 21.69 15.20 17.82
CA ILE A 98 22.77 15.75 16.99
C ILE A 98 23.40 16.98 17.65
N PHE A 99 22.57 17.87 18.22
CA PHE A 99 23.05 19.06 18.91
C PHE A 99 23.91 18.71 20.14
N LEU A 100 23.48 17.73 20.96
CA LEU A 100 24.25 17.27 22.12
C LEU A 100 25.60 16.64 21.71
N VAL A 101 25.63 15.81 20.68
CA VAL A 101 26.87 15.20 20.18
C VAL A 101 27.84 16.26 19.66
N SER A 102 27.34 17.25 18.91
CA SER A 102 28.14 18.37 18.41
C SER A 102 28.76 19.18 19.56
N LEU A 103 27.96 19.50 20.59
CA LEU A 103 28.44 20.22 21.77
C LEU A 103 29.55 19.46 22.51
N LEU A 104 29.37 18.14 22.68
CA LEU A 104 30.37 17.28 23.33
C LEU A 104 31.68 17.23 22.55
N LEU A 105 31.62 17.15 21.21
CA LEU A 105 32.81 17.19 20.35
C LEU A 105 33.52 18.54 20.42
N LEU A 106 32.80 19.65 20.44
CA LEU A 106 33.39 20.98 20.58
C LEU A 106 34.07 21.15 21.95
N ILE A 107 33.45 20.67 23.03
CA ILE A 107 34.04 20.67 24.37
C ILE A 107 35.32 19.84 24.39
N TRP A 108 35.31 18.64 23.79
CA TRP A 108 36.51 17.80 23.67
C TRP A 108 37.62 18.45 22.86
N LEU A 109 37.27 19.12 21.76
CA LEU A 109 38.21 19.83 20.89
C LEU A 109 38.84 21.04 21.61
N ILE A 110 38.03 21.80 22.36
CA ILE A 110 38.51 22.92 23.18
C ILE A 110 39.39 22.41 24.33
N LEU A 111 38.99 21.33 25.02
CA LEU A 111 39.83 20.72 26.06
C LEU A 111 41.13 20.13 25.49
N GLY A 112 41.08 19.55 24.29
CA GLY A 112 42.25 19.03 23.58
C GLY A 112 43.20 20.15 23.14
N LEU A 113 42.67 21.32 22.76
CA LEU A 113 43.46 22.52 22.47
C LEU A 113 43.98 23.21 23.75
N LEU A 114 43.32 23.02 24.89
CA LEU A 114 43.73 23.56 26.20
C LEU A 114 44.64 22.60 27.00
N ARG A 115 44.89 21.39 26.48
CA ARG A 115 45.79 20.40 27.06
C ARG A 115 47.09 20.35 26.24
N PRO A 116 48.11 21.17 26.58
CA PRO A 116 49.42 21.10 25.95
C PRO A 116 50.13 19.77 26.27
#